data_AF-A0A4P5XWY1-F1
#
_entry.id   AF-A0A4P5XWY1-F1
#
_cell.length_a   1.000
_cell.length_b   1.000
_cell.length_c   1.000
_cell.angle_alpha   90.00
_cell.angle_beta   90.00
_cell.angle_gamma   90.00
#
_symmetry.space_group_name_H-M   'P 1'
#
loop_
_entity.id
_entity.type
_entity.pdbx_description
1 polymer ?
#
loop_
_entity_poly.entity_id
_entity_poly.type
_entity_poly.pdbx_seq_one_letter_code
_entity_poly.pdbx_strand_id
1 'polypeptide(L)'
;MNTLRTKIVPRIRSPHLRGGTTLTEVLMSLMIMSIGIVSVATLFPLSTLRVLEASRQTNSTITRFSAEAVIDVDAGFLHNPDGTFPPGGADLTPYNSQAFRGQVYFVDPYGWQTFHRDDALFPAPWSPPGSLAVASNPPLRDTLGQLPLGSTVNVPLMRRHSGATMFASVGINPYPMIAADSNLAINRAAKLVGQPDNWKLITSTEVTTIATPVPGITSLSLDTDADLTAVSVAPGVAYRAVIFDLSGQYSETRLLAANPIGQALAFTPALPSRFDTSPTGVSPNVGKVRIEVLDEVYTWAMSVRKRASEPANVDVVVFFKRSFKPEHEYVYPAALRRYTLGLDGQPGVAGVNDNNNFNSANNPLIDEVAEIGYVGSDDLPNTVVTVDFSSLPAGADTPAFRRGGYVCDTKNGLWYRIQNIQNATTTTVDLVLDKFIQRDNTEDLFNFGTVDAGEDVNNDGIVQLGGLYWNPSVVNVFPLEIKEP
;
A
#
# COMPACT_ATOMS: atom_id res chain seq x y z
N MET A 1 35.58 25.13 98.02
CA MET A 1 34.38 24.81 97.22
C MET A 1 34.78 23.80 96.15
N ASN A 2 34.55 22.51 96.40
CA ASN A 2 34.91 21.41 95.50
C ASN A 2 33.65 20.89 94.80
N THR A 3 33.56 21.10 93.50
CA THR A 3 32.50 20.63 92.60
C THR A 3 32.67 19.14 92.30
N LEU A 4 31.75 18.31 92.81
CA LEU A 4 31.62 16.88 92.47
C LEU A 4 31.03 16.75 91.06
N ARG A 5 31.83 16.24 90.11
CA ARG A 5 31.38 15.82 88.77
C ARG A 5 30.74 14.43 88.85
N THR A 6 29.42 14.37 88.72
CA THR A 6 28.65 13.12 88.61
C THR A 6 28.86 12.51 87.23
N LYS A 7 29.53 11.35 87.17
CA LYS A 7 29.80 10.59 85.94
C LYS A 7 28.55 9.80 85.55
N ILE A 8 27.86 10.23 84.49
CA ILE A 8 26.73 9.49 83.91
C ILE A 8 27.30 8.27 83.16
N VAL A 9 26.97 7.06 83.64
CA VAL A 9 27.33 5.80 82.98
C VAL A 9 26.22 5.46 81.96
N PRO A 10 26.53 5.27 80.67
CA PRO A 10 25.55 4.90 79.67
C PRO A 10 25.02 3.47 79.94
N ARG A 11 23.69 3.34 80.03
CA ARG A 11 22.99 2.07 80.21
C ARG A 11 23.05 1.28 78.90
N ILE A 12 23.89 0.24 78.85
CA ILE A 12 23.98 -0.70 77.73
C ILE A 12 22.60 -1.35 77.57
N ARG A 13 21.88 -1.03 76.49
CA ARG A 13 20.62 -1.70 76.14
C ARG A 13 20.95 -3.13 75.74
N SER A 14 20.34 -4.09 76.41
CA SER A 14 20.42 -5.51 76.07
C SER A 14 20.09 -5.69 74.58
N PRO A 15 20.86 -6.48 73.81
CA PRO A 15 20.52 -6.75 72.41
C PRO A 15 19.13 -7.40 72.39
N HIS A 16 18.15 -6.70 71.82
CA HIS A 16 16.87 -7.32 71.49
C HIS A 16 17.18 -8.55 70.62
N LEU A 17 16.90 -9.73 71.15
CA LEU A 17 16.82 -10.96 70.38
C LEU A 17 15.87 -10.67 69.22
N ARG A 18 16.43 -10.48 68.03
CA ARG A 18 15.65 -10.27 66.82
C ARG A 18 14.85 -11.55 66.63
N GLY A 19 13.53 -11.47 66.82
CA GLY A 19 12.64 -12.57 66.44
C GLY A 19 12.93 -12.90 64.99
N GLY A 20 13.28 -14.15 64.70
CA GLY A 20 13.52 -14.58 63.33
C GLY A 20 12.32 -14.26 62.45
N THR A 21 12.56 -13.87 61.20
CA THR A 21 11.52 -13.68 60.18
C THR A 21 10.67 -14.93 60.10
N THR A 22 9.36 -14.77 60.29
CA THR A 22 8.44 -15.91 60.25
C THR A 22 8.34 -16.45 58.82
N LEU A 23 8.15 -17.76 58.66
CA LEU A 23 7.97 -18.38 57.34
C LEU A 23 6.82 -17.73 56.55
N THR A 24 5.77 -17.28 57.25
CA THR A 24 4.65 -16.53 56.67
C THR A 24 5.08 -15.18 56.09
N GLU A 25 5.99 -14.45 56.73
CA GLU A 25 6.52 -13.18 56.22
C GLU A 25 7.37 -13.38 54.97
N VAL A 26 8.16 -14.46 54.93
CA VAL A 26 8.93 -14.85 53.73
C VAL A 26 7.99 -15.25 52.59
N LEU A 27 6.95 -16.03 52.86
CA LEU A 27 5.98 -16.42 51.84
C LEU A 27 5.16 -15.23 51.32
N MET A 28 4.74 -14.31 52.20
CA MET A 28 4.06 -13.10 51.78
C MET A 28 4.98 -12.20 50.94
N SER A 29 6.24 -12.05 51.33
CA SER A 29 7.20 -11.26 50.54
C SER A 29 7.50 -11.90 49.18
N LEU A 30 7.64 -13.23 49.10
CA LEU A 30 7.78 -13.95 47.82
C LEU A 30 6.54 -13.84 46.95
N MET A 31 5.34 -13.89 47.52
CA MET A 31 4.09 -13.73 46.78
C MET A 31 3.96 -12.30 46.21
N ILE A 32 4.25 -11.28 47.01
CA ILE A 32 4.19 -9.88 46.54
C ILE A 32 5.26 -9.62 45.48
N MET A 33 6.48 -10.14 45.69
CA MET A 33 7.56 -10.03 44.71
C MET A 33 7.23 -10.74 43.40
N SER A 34 6.64 -11.94 43.45
CA SER A 34 6.27 -12.68 42.23
C SER A 34 5.17 -11.97 41.44
N ILE A 35 4.16 -11.42 42.11
CA ILE A 35 3.12 -10.61 41.45
C ILE A 35 3.74 -9.37 40.78
N GLY A 36 4.67 -8.68 41.45
CA GLY A 36 5.37 -7.52 40.90
C GLY A 36 6.17 -7.87 39.64
N ILE A 37 6.95 -8.95 39.68
CA ILE A 37 7.77 -9.38 38.53
C ILE A 37 6.90 -9.84 37.36
N VAL A 38 5.85 -10.63 37.62
CA VAL A 38 4.92 -11.09 36.56
C VAL A 38 4.18 -9.91 35.94
N SER A 39 3.78 -8.92 36.73
CA SER A 39 3.13 -7.70 36.22
C SER A 39 4.07 -6.90 35.31
N VAL A 40 5.32 -6.66 35.70
CA VAL A 40 6.29 -5.94 34.86
C VAL A 40 6.61 -6.74 33.58
N ALA A 41 6.81 -8.05 33.70
CA ALA A 41 7.15 -8.93 32.58
C ALA A 41 6.04 -9.00 31.52
N THR A 42 4.77 -8.81 31.91
CA THR A 42 3.62 -8.86 30.99
C THR A 42 3.21 -7.49 30.47
N LEU A 43 3.21 -6.46 31.34
CA LEU A 43 2.78 -5.11 30.96
C LEU A 43 3.80 -4.39 30.08
N PHE A 44 5.11 -4.61 30.29
CA PHE A 44 6.12 -3.92 29.50
C PHE A 44 6.05 -4.29 28.01
N PRO A 45 6.07 -5.58 27.59
CA PRO A 45 5.94 -5.94 26.18
C PRO A 45 4.60 -5.52 25.58
N LEU A 46 3.51 -5.60 26.34
CA LEU A 46 2.20 -5.15 25.85
C LEU A 46 2.20 -3.64 25.60
N SER A 47 2.84 -2.85 26.48
CA SER A 47 2.96 -1.40 26.31
C SER A 47 3.78 -1.03 25.08
N THR A 48 4.89 -1.72 24.82
CA THR A 48 5.74 -1.45 23.64
C THR A 48 5.02 -1.80 22.34
N LEU A 49 4.27 -2.91 22.30
CA LEU A 49 3.44 -3.27 21.15
C LEU A 49 2.37 -2.20 20.86
N ARG A 50 1.65 -1.73 21.89
CA ARG A 50 0.65 -0.66 21.74
C ARG A 50 1.25 0.65 21.26
N VAL A 51 2.45 1.02 21.74
CA VAL A 51 3.17 2.21 21.27
C VAL A 51 3.57 2.07 19.79
N LEU A 52 4.02 0.89 19.36
CA LEU A 52 4.34 0.63 17.96
C LEU A 52 3.09 0.69 17.07
N GLU A 53 1.98 0.12 17.51
CA GLU A 53 0.69 0.21 16.80
C GLU A 53 0.21 1.67 16.70
N ALA A 54 0.28 2.44 17.79
CA ALA A 54 -0.10 3.85 17.80
C ALA A 54 0.80 4.70 16.87
N SER A 55 2.11 4.43 16.86
CA SER A 55 3.06 5.07 15.93
C SER A 55 2.73 4.73 14.48
N ARG A 56 2.43 3.45 14.18
CA ARG A 56 1.99 3.02 12.84
C ARG A 56 0.70 3.69 12.41
N GLN A 57 -0.27 3.79 13.31
CA GLN A 57 -1.55 4.45 13.03
C GLN A 57 -1.36 5.94 12.76
N THR A 58 -0.54 6.63 13.56
CA THR A 58 -0.22 8.05 13.38
C THR A 58 0.46 8.29 12.03
N ASN A 59 1.50 7.52 11.72
CA ASN A 59 2.22 7.63 10.46
C ASN A 59 1.32 7.30 9.26
N SER A 60 0.48 6.26 9.36
CA SER A 60 -0.47 5.94 8.30
C SER A 60 -1.47 7.08 8.04
N THR A 61 -1.88 7.78 9.09
CA THR A 61 -2.79 8.92 8.99
C THR A 61 -2.10 10.13 8.34
N ILE A 62 -0.84 10.39 8.68
CA ILE A 62 -0.03 11.42 8.01
C ILE A 62 0.10 11.11 6.51
N THR A 63 0.41 9.86 6.16
CA THR A 63 0.53 9.43 4.76
C THR A 63 -0.79 9.57 4.00
N ARG A 64 -1.93 9.29 4.65
CA ARG A 64 -3.25 9.55 4.09
C ARG A 64 -3.44 11.05 3.78
N PHE A 65 -3.12 11.95 4.71
CA PHE A 65 -3.25 13.39 4.45
C PHE A 65 -2.32 13.87 3.33
N SER A 66 -1.12 13.30 3.21
CA SER A 66 -0.26 13.57 2.05
C SER A 66 -0.90 13.12 0.74
N ALA A 67 -1.54 11.93 0.71
CA ALA A 67 -2.27 11.47 -0.47
C ALA A 67 -3.45 12.39 -0.82
N GLU A 68 -4.22 12.83 0.17
CA GLU A 68 -5.31 13.82 0.00
C GLU A 68 -4.78 15.13 -0.59
N ALA A 69 -3.69 15.68 -0.04
CA ALA A 69 -3.10 16.92 -0.55
C ALA A 69 -2.60 16.79 -2.00
N VAL A 70 -2.13 15.61 -2.41
CA VAL A 70 -1.75 15.34 -3.81
C VAL A 70 -2.97 15.35 -4.73
N ILE A 71 -4.09 14.76 -4.29
CA ILE A 71 -5.36 14.78 -5.02
C ILE A 71 -5.89 16.21 -5.16
N ASP A 72 -5.80 17.02 -4.10
CA ASP A 72 -6.26 18.41 -4.10
C ASP A 72 -5.45 19.28 -5.10
N VAL A 73 -4.15 18.99 -5.23
CA VAL A 73 -3.27 19.67 -6.20
C VAL A 73 -3.51 19.17 -7.62
N ASP A 74 -3.77 17.89 -7.81
CA ASP A 74 -3.99 17.25 -9.11
C ASP A 74 -5.20 16.30 -9.08
N ALA A 75 -6.39 16.87 -9.31
CA ALA A 75 -7.62 16.09 -9.42
C ALA A 75 -7.62 15.12 -10.63
N GLY A 76 -6.64 15.19 -11.53
CA GLY A 76 -6.48 14.27 -12.65
C GLY A 76 -6.38 12.82 -12.22
N PHE A 77 -5.76 12.55 -11.05
CA PHE A 77 -5.69 11.22 -10.45
C PHE A 77 -7.09 10.58 -10.24
N LEU A 78 -8.14 11.39 -10.04
CA LEU A 78 -9.49 10.92 -9.79
C LEU A 78 -10.35 10.75 -11.04
N HIS A 79 -9.92 11.23 -12.21
CA HIS A 79 -10.82 11.32 -13.35
C HIS A 79 -10.26 10.75 -14.64
N ASN A 80 -8.95 10.86 -14.82
CA ASN A 80 -8.26 10.36 -15.99
C ASN A 80 -6.78 10.08 -15.65
N PRO A 81 -6.48 8.97 -14.94
CA PRO A 81 -5.12 8.70 -14.50
C PRO A 81 -4.17 8.40 -15.69
N ASP A 82 -4.68 8.16 -16.90
CA ASP A 82 -3.85 7.89 -18.06
C ASP A 82 -3.54 9.12 -18.91
N GLY A 83 -4.18 10.25 -18.61
CA GLY A 83 -4.04 11.52 -19.33
C GLY A 83 -4.33 11.42 -20.83
N THR A 84 -4.88 10.31 -21.31
CA THR A 84 -5.23 10.13 -22.71
C THR A 84 -6.52 10.88 -22.98
N PHE A 85 -6.42 11.84 -23.90
CA PHE A 85 -7.57 12.55 -24.39
C PHE A 85 -8.24 11.68 -25.45
N PRO A 86 -9.58 11.56 -25.46
CA PRO A 86 -10.26 10.90 -26.56
C PRO A 86 -9.82 11.55 -27.88
N PRO A 87 -9.48 10.75 -28.91
CA PRO A 87 -9.04 11.26 -30.19
C PRO A 87 -10.16 12.10 -30.80
N GLY A 88 -9.99 13.42 -30.78
CA GLY A 88 -11.04 14.36 -31.22
C GLY A 88 -11.02 15.71 -30.51
N GLY A 89 -10.33 15.86 -29.38
CA GLY A 89 -10.13 17.17 -28.73
C GLY A 89 -11.41 17.89 -28.30
N ALA A 90 -12.55 17.21 -28.34
CA ALA A 90 -13.85 17.76 -27.98
C ALA A 90 -14.13 17.46 -26.50
N ASP A 91 -14.25 18.54 -25.75
CA ASP A 91 -14.63 18.68 -24.35
C ASP A 91 -13.56 18.33 -23.28
N LEU A 92 -12.77 19.36 -23.00
CA LEU A 92 -11.67 19.43 -22.02
C LEU A 92 -12.16 19.55 -20.56
N THR A 93 -13.39 19.17 -20.25
CA THR A 93 -13.84 19.20 -18.86
C THR A 93 -13.35 17.92 -18.15
N PRO A 94 -12.46 18.01 -17.14
CA PRO A 94 -11.99 16.84 -16.38
C PRO A 94 -13.14 16.03 -15.74
N TYR A 95 -14.34 16.60 -15.68
CA TYR A 95 -15.56 15.97 -15.20
C TYR A 95 -16.27 15.03 -16.21
N ASN A 96 -16.11 15.23 -17.52
CA ASN A 96 -16.96 14.55 -18.53
C ASN A 96 -16.27 13.40 -19.30
N SER A 97 -15.19 12.81 -18.77
CA SER A 97 -14.62 11.58 -19.34
C SER A 97 -15.62 10.41 -19.14
N GLN A 98 -16.58 10.30 -20.06
CA GLN A 98 -17.57 9.22 -20.09
C GLN A 98 -16.91 7.83 -20.19
N ALA A 99 -15.68 7.77 -20.68
CA ALA A 99 -14.88 6.56 -20.83
C ALA A 99 -14.65 5.79 -19.52
N PHE A 100 -14.71 6.45 -18.35
CA PHE A 100 -14.46 5.82 -17.05
C PHE A 100 -15.73 5.67 -16.19
N ARG A 101 -16.93 5.87 -16.75
CA ARG A 101 -18.18 5.70 -16.01
C ARG A 101 -18.38 4.21 -15.68
N GLY A 102 -18.55 3.91 -14.39
CA GLY A 102 -18.75 2.54 -13.92
C GLY A 102 -17.46 1.73 -13.81
N GLN A 103 -16.30 2.32 -14.07
CA GLN A 103 -15.03 1.63 -13.94
C GLN A 103 -14.44 1.77 -12.54
N VAL A 104 -13.73 0.72 -12.16
CA VAL A 104 -12.89 0.67 -10.96
C VAL A 104 -11.44 0.67 -11.42
N TYR A 105 -10.64 1.55 -10.83
CA TYR A 105 -9.22 1.60 -11.10
C TYR A 105 -8.43 1.89 -9.84
N PHE A 106 -7.18 1.48 -9.88
CA PHE A 106 -6.22 1.68 -8.81
C PHE A 106 -5.23 2.75 -9.25
N VAL A 107 -5.02 3.71 -8.38
CA VAL A 107 -4.07 4.79 -8.59
C VAL A 107 -2.99 4.65 -7.53
N ASP A 108 -1.76 4.47 -7.98
CA ASP A 108 -0.58 4.43 -7.15
C ASP A 108 0.33 5.56 -7.64
N PRO A 109 1.10 6.25 -6.78
CA PRO A 109 2.06 7.23 -7.28
C PRO A 109 3.07 6.65 -8.25
N TYR A 110 3.38 5.36 -8.17
CA TYR A 110 4.26 4.68 -9.13
C TYR A 110 3.56 4.37 -10.48
N GLY A 111 2.25 4.58 -10.59
CA GLY A 111 1.47 4.34 -11.79
C GLY A 111 0.01 4.00 -11.48
N TRP A 112 -0.83 3.85 -12.49
CA TRP A 112 -2.22 3.46 -12.29
C TRP A 112 -2.51 2.14 -13.00
N GLN A 113 -3.63 1.53 -12.66
CA GLN A 113 -4.11 0.33 -13.31
C GLN A 113 -5.63 0.32 -13.34
N THR A 114 -6.21 0.15 -14.53
CA THR A 114 -7.57 -0.35 -14.64
C THR A 114 -7.56 -1.86 -14.47
N PHE A 115 -8.51 -2.37 -13.69
CA PHE A 115 -8.98 -3.73 -13.91
C PHE A 115 -9.82 -3.68 -15.18
N HIS A 116 -9.15 -3.82 -16.33
CA HIS A 116 -9.88 -4.01 -17.57
C HIS A 116 -10.60 -5.35 -17.43
N ARG A 117 -11.92 -5.31 -17.63
CA ARG A 117 -12.73 -6.50 -17.86
C ARG A 117 -12.19 -7.07 -19.16
N ASP A 118 -11.37 -8.12 -19.09
CA ASP A 118 -10.79 -8.79 -20.26
C ASP A 118 -11.86 -9.58 -21.05
N ASP A 119 -12.99 -8.93 -21.37
CA ASP A 119 -13.96 -9.44 -22.34
C ASP A 119 -13.36 -9.42 -23.77
N ALA A 120 -12.17 -8.85 -23.96
CA ALA A 120 -11.59 -8.55 -25.28
C ALA A 120 -10.36 -9.38 -25.69
N LEU A 121 -9.95 -10.40 -24.92
CA LEU A 121 -8.92 -11.36 -25.38
C LEU A 121 -9.48 -12.47 -26.29
N PHE A 122 -10.77 -12.46 -26.61
CA PHE A 122 -11.30 -13.22 -27.74
C PHE A 122 -11.46 -12.30 -28.97
N PRO A 123 -10.90 -12.67 -30.13
CA PRO A 123 -11.17 -11.94 -31.37
C PRO A 123 -12.69 -11.96 -31.57
N ALA A 124 -13.28 -10.76 -31.76
CA ALA A 124 -14.69 -10.61 -32.07
C ALA A 124 -15.13 -11.70 -33.07
N PRO A 125 -16.07 -12.59 -32.73
CA PRO A 125 -16.66 -13.45 -33.74
C PRO A 125 -17.34 -12.50 -34.72
N TRP A 126 -17.14 -12.71 -36.03
CA TRP A 126 -17.72 -11.93 -37.13
C TRP A 126 -16.94 -10.71 -37.66
N SER A 127 -15.61 -10.76 -37.69
CA SER A 127 -14.92 -10.11 -38.81
C SER A 127 -15.03 -11.01 -40.06
N PRO A 128 -15.63 -10.53 -41.18
CA PRO A 128 -15.73 -11.31 -42.40
C PRO A 128 -14.33 -11.76 -42.88
N PRO A 129 -14.17 -12.99 -43.38
CA PRO A 129 -12.90 -13.47 -43.90
C PRO A 129 -12.54 -12.64 -45.14
N GLY A 130 -11.59 -11.72 -45.01
CA GLY A 130 -11.12 -10.91 -46.14
C GLY A 130 -10.42 -9.59 -45.78
N SER A 131 -10.56 -9.09 -44.55
CA SER A 131 -9.81 -7.91 -44.11
C SER A 131 -8.40 -8.32 -43.69
N LEU A 132 -7.43 -8.19 -44.60
CA LEU A 132 -5.99 -8.09 -44.30
C LEU A 132 -5.75 -6.84 -43.44
N ALA A 133 -6.13 -6.91 -42.16
CA ALA A 133 -5.67 -5.97 -41.16
C ALA A 133 -4.18 -6.20 -41.00
N VAL A 134 -3.39 -5.20 -41.41
CA VAL A 134 -1.96 -5.11 -41.18
C VAL A 134 -1.73 -5.35 -39.69
N ALA A 135 -1.23 -6.54 -39.37
CA ALA A 135 -0.74 -6.90 -38.04
C ALA A 135 0.56 -6.12 -37.79
N SER A 136 0.44 -4.82 -37.51
CA SER A 136 1.49 -4.01 -36.94
C SER A 136 1.25 -3.84 -35.44
N ASN A 137 1.07 -4.96 -34.73
CA ASN A 137 1.39 -4.99 -33.31
C ASN A 137 2.84 -5.48 -33.22
N PRO A 138 3.83 -4.62 -32.90
CA PRO A 138 5.17 -5.10 -32.65
C PRO A 138 5.15 -6.03 -31.42
N PRO A 139 5.91 -7.13 -31.42
CA PRO A 139 6.01 -8.03 -30.29
C PRO A 139 6.64 -7.29 -29.10
N LEU A 140 5.83 -6.92 -28.11
CA LEU A 140 6.33 -6.31 -26.89
C LEU A 140 7.00 -7.39 -26.04
N ARG A 141 8.33 -7.37 -26.17
CA ARG A 141 9.36 -8.00 -25.33
C ARG A 141 9.00 -7.89 -23.85
N ASP A 142 8.55 -9.00 -23.32
CA ASP A 142 8.57 -9.32 -21.90
C ASP A 142 10.03 -9.58 -21.48
N THR A 143 10.52 -8.81 -20.51
CA THR A 143 11.88 -8.99 -19.94
C THR A 143 11.81 -9.10 -18.41
N LEU A 144 10.77 -9.73 -17.87
CA LEU A 144 10.78 -10.27 -16.52
C LEU A 144 10.39 -11.75 -16.55
N GLY A 145 11.39 -12.60 -16.74
CA GLY A 145 11.30 -14.05 -16.55
C GLY A 145 10.54 -14.78 -17.65
N GLN A 146 11.25 -15.22 -18.70
CA GLN A 146 10.74 -16.23 -19.63
C GLN A 146 10.29 -17.47 -18.85
N LEU A 147 8.98 -17.59 -18.65
CA LEU A 147 8.35 -18.89 -18.44
C LEU A 147 8.50 -19.71 -19.73
N PRO A 148 8.73 -21.03 -19.65
CA PRO A 148 8.92 -21.87 -20.82
C PRO A 148 7.74 -21.75 -21.79
N LEU A 149 8.06 -21.52 -23.06
CA LEU A 149 7.12 -21.50 -24.17
C LEU A 149 6.29 -22.81 -24.16
N GLY A 150 5.01 -22.72 -23.80
CA GLY A 150 4.09 -23.86 -23.76
C GLY A 150 3.10 -23.87 -22.58
N SER A 151 3.28 -23.02 -21.58
CA SER A 151 2.34 -22.86 -20.47
C SER A 151 1.59 -21.53 -20.60
N THR A 152 0.39 -21.55 -21.18
CA THR A 152 -0.56 -20.43 -21.15
C THR A 152 -1.28 -20.38 -19.80
N VAL A 153 -0.54 -20.29 -18.70
CA VAL A 153 -1.13 -19.87 -17.43
C VAL A 153 -1.00 -18.35 -17.41
N ASN A 154 -2.01 -17.68 -17.96
CA ASN A 154 -2.20 -16.24 -17.80
C ASN A 154 -2.49 -15.99 -16.32
N VAL A 155 -1.43 -15.74 -15.57
CA VAL A 155 -1.54 -15.27 -14.21
C VAL A 155 -1.98 -13.80 -14.26
N PRO A 156 -3.11 -13.42 -13.64
CA PRO A 156 -3.51 -12.03 -13.54
C PRO A 156 -2.58 -11.31 -12.54
N LEU A 157 -1.47 -10.76 -13.06
CA LEU A 157 -0.65 -9.79 -12.34
C LEU A 157 -1.31 -8.43 -12.40
N MET A 158 -1.12 -7.60 -11.36
CA MET A 158 -1.39 -6.17 -11.46
C MET A 158 -0.51 -5.53 -12.56
N ARG A 159 -1.05 -5.31 -13.76
CA ARG A 159 -0.37 -4.64 -14.87
C ARG A 159 -0.34 -3.13 -14.61
N ARG A 160 0.81 -2.60 -14.20
CA ARG A 160 1.00 -1.17 -13.97
C ARG A 160 1.11 -0.42 -15.29
N HIS A 161 0.22 0.53 -15.51
CA HIS A 161 0.38 1.55 -16.52
C HIS A 161 1.17 2.72 -15.92
N SER A 162 2.27 3.03 -16.57
CA SER A 162 3.15 4.13 -16.21
C SER A 162 2.53 5.47 -16.64
N GLY A 163 2.31 6.38 -15.69
CA GLY A 163 1.66 7.68 -15.90
C GLY A 163 2.53 8.74 -16.62
N ALA A 164 3.09 8.40 -17.78
CA ALA A 164 4.05 9.24 -18.50
C ALA A 164 3.46 10.56 -19.04
N THR A 165 2.15 10.62 -19.24
CA THR A 165 1.44 11.74 -19.87
C THR A 165 1.05 12.85 -18.89
N MET A 166 1.09 12.61 -17.58
CA MET A 166 0.54 13.52 -16.56
C MET A 166 1.23 14.89 -16.49
N PHE A 167 2.44 15.07 -17.03
CA PHE A 167 3.19 16.35 -16.94
C PHE A 167 3.79 16.84 -18.27
N ALA A 168 3.37 16.31 -19.43
CA ALA A 168 4.03 16.57 -20.72
C ALA A 168 3.39 17.68 -21.59
N SER A 169 2.63 18.63 -21.02
CA SER A 169 1.99 19.70 -21.82
C SER A 169 2.88 20.92 -22.13
N VAL A 170 4.09 20.67 -22.63
CA VAL A 170 4.78 21.61 -23.54
C VAL A 170 5.27 20.78 -24.73
N GLY A 171 4.42 20.74 -25.77
CA GLY A 171 4.43 19.70 -26.80
C GLY A 171 5.69 19.56 -27.65
N ILE A 172 5.96 18.31 -28.05
CA ILE A 172 6.30 17.82 -29.40
C ILE A 172 6.50 16.29 -29.30
N ASN A 173 5.87 15.55 -30.22
CA ASN A 173 6.02 14.15 -30.62
C ASN A 173 5.45 12.98 -29.77
N PRO A 174 4.71 12.04 -30.40
CA PRO A 174 4.26 10.79 -29.79
C PRO A 174 5.36 9.72 -29.92
N TYR A 175 6.12 9.51 -28.84
CA TYR A 175 6.95 8.32 -28.68
C TYR A 175 6.35 7.42 -27.58
N PRO A 176 6.38 6.09 -27.75
CA PRO A 176 5.89 5.15 -26.76
C PRO A 176 6.92 5.09 -25.62
N MET A 177 6.62 5.73 -24.49
CA MET A 177 7.49 5.71 -23.32
C MET A 177 6.63 5.71 -22.06
N ILE A 178 6.49 4.55 -21.42
CA ILE A 178 7.32 4.14 -20.29
C ILE A 178 7.24 2.60 -20.24
N ALA A 179 8.21 1.93 -20.88
CA ALA A 179 8.97 0.94 -20.12
C ALA A 179 9.62 1.69 -18.95
N ALA A 180 9.76 1.07 -17.78
CA ALA A 180 10.14 1.64 -16.48
C ALA A 180 11.48 2.44 -16.39
N ASP A 181 11.91 3.16 -17.44
CA ASP A 181 13.28 3.65 -17.65
C ASP A 181 13.48 5.17 -17.49
N SER A 182 12.44 5.99 -17.23
CA SER A 182 12.72 7.39 -16.83
C SER A 182 12.81 7.50 -15.32
N ASN A 183 14.03 7.37 -14.79
CA ASN A 183 14.36 7.52 -13.37
C ASN A 183 13.71 8.76 -12.73
N LEU A 184 13.47 9.80 -13.53
CA LEU A 184 12.82 11.03 -13.11
C LEU A 184 11.36 10.85 -12.68
N ALA A 185 10.57 9.99 -13.35
CA ALA A 185 9.17 9.78 -13.00
C ALA A 185 9.03 9.00 -11.69
N ILE A 186 9.81 7.93 -11.50
CA ILE A 186 9.84 7.16 -10.26
C ILE A 186 10.38 8.02 -9.10
N ASN A 187 11.39 8.86 -9.35
CA ASN A 187 11.89 9.78 -8.33
C ASN A 187 10.91 10.92 -7.99
N ARG A 188 10.04 11.34 -8.93
CA ARG A 188 8.95 12.28 -8.66
C ARG A 188 7.83 11.59 -7.86
N ALA A 189 7.47 10.37 -8.24
CA ALA A 189 6.53 9.54 -7.49
C ALA A 189 7.00 9.34 -6.05
N ALA A 190 8.23 8.86 -5.84
CA ALA A 190 8.84 8.67 -4.51
C ALA A 190 8.76 9.93 -3.62
N LYS A 191 8.88 11.13 -4.21
CA LYS A 191 8.71 12.40 -3.49
C LYS A 191 7.26 12.70 -3.09
N LEU A 192 6.28 12.21 -3.85
CA LEU A 192 4.85 12.34 -3.57
C LEU A 192 4.38 11.28 -2.55
N VAL A 193 5.00 10.10 -2.52
CA VAL A 193 4.57 8.99 -1.66
C VAL A 193 5.27 8.97 -0.30
N GLY A 194 6.56 9.30 -0.29
CA GLY A 194 7.40 9.13 0.87
C GLY A 194 7.02 10.11 1.97
N GLN A 195 6.93 9.62 3.21
CA GLN A 195 7.00 10.53 4.35
C GLN A 195 8.35 11.27 4.27
N PRO A 196 8.36 12.61 4.27
CA PRO A 196 9.57 13.39 4.03
C PRO A 196 10.65 13.17 5.11
N ASP A 197 10.30 12.52 6.22
CA ASP A 197 11.13 12.48 7.43
C ASP A 197 11.84 11.15 7.68
N ASN A 198 11.62 10.10 6.88
CA ASN A 198 12.28 8.82 7.14
C ASN A 198 13.51 8.59 6.25
N TRP A 199 14.68 8.93 6.80
CA TRP A 199 15.96 8.80 6.11
C TRP A 199 16.90 7.90 6.90
N LYS A 200 17.47 6.90 6.23
CA LYS A 200 18.45 5.99 6.80
C LYS A 200 19.86 6.52 6.51
N LEU A 201 20.66 6.70 7.55
CA LEU A 201 22.06 7.06 7.41
C LEU A 201 22.83 5.95 6.69
N ILE A 202 23.51 6.29 5.59
CA ILE A 202 24.44 5.41 4.90
C ILE A 202 25.84 5.64 5.43
N THR A 203 26.30 6.90 5.39
CA THR A 203 27.62 7.29 5.86
C THR A 203 27.62 8.71 6.40
N SER A 204 28.61 9.00 7.24
CA SER A 204 28.80 10.29 7.89
C SER A 204 30.30 10.52 7.99
N THR A 205 30.80 11.50 7.26
CA THR A 205 32.24 11.76 7.16
C THR A 205 32.56 13.25 7.23
N GLU A 206 33.78 13.58 7.63
CA GLU A 206 34.30 14.94 7.57
C GLU A 206 34.84 15.23 6.15
N VAL A 207 34.98 16.51 5.82
CA VAL A 207 35.48 16.94 4.52
C VAL A 207 36.99 17.16 4.59
N THR A 208 37.77 16.38 3.83
CA THR A 208 39.24 16.47 3.86
C THR A 208 39.82 17.52 2.94
N THR A 209 39.23 17.75 1.76
CA THR A 209 39.75 18.73 0.79
C THR A 209 38.63 19.34 -0.05
N ILE A 210 38.73 20.63 -0.34
CA ILE A 210 37.88 21.26 -1.35
C ILE A 210 38.79 21.89 -2.40
N ALA A 211 38.53 21.55 -3.67
CA ALA A 211 39.29 22.03 -4.81
C ALA A 211 39.04 23.52 -5.02
N THR A 212 39.89 24.34 -4.41
CA THR A 212 40.02 25.81 -4.53
C THR A 212 38.81 26.68 -4.14
N PRO A 213 39.01 27.76 -3.37
CA PRO A 213 37.98 28.76 -3.04
C PRO A 213 37.54 29.47 -4.32
N VAL A 214 36.35 29.14 -4.82
CA VAL A 214 35.65 29.96 -5.80
C VAL A 214 34.22 30.08 -5.29
N PRO A 215 33.63 31.30 -5.27
CA PRO A 215 32.24 31.46 -4.89
C PRO A 215 31.36 30.48 -5.66
N GLY A 216 30.52 29.75 -4.94
CA GLY A 216 29.64 28.73 -5.50
C GLY A 216 30.26 27.33 -5.53
N ILE A 217 30.36 26.70 -4.36
CA ILE A 217 30.75 25.28 -4.23
C ILE A 217 29.74 24.39 -4.97
N THR A 218 30.15 23.81 -6.10
CA THR A 218 29.37 22.84 -6.88
C THR A 218 29.79 21.40 -6.64
N SER A 219 30.91 21.16 -5.98
CA SER A 219 31.34 19.81 -5.62
C SER A 219 32.10 19.77 -4.29
N LEU A 220 32.07 18.61 -3.64
CA LEU A 220 32.69 18.34 -2.35
C LEU A 220 33.44 17.02 -2.43
N SER A 221 34.72 16.99 -2.06
CA SER A 221 35.47 15.74 -1.92
C SER A 221 35.41 15.29 -0.47
N LEU A 222 34.85 14.10 -0.26
CA LEU A 222 34.78 13.45 1.05
C LEU A 222 36.11 12.79 1.42
N ASP A 223 36.27 12.47 2.70
CA ASP A 223 37.39 11.66 3.18
C ASP A 223 37.46 10.29 2.49
N THR A 224 38.67 9.76 2.31
CA THR A 224 38.89 8.42 1.75
C THR A 224 38.25 7.32 2.59
N ASP A 225 38.02 7.59 3.88
CA ASP A 225 37.34 6.69 4.81
C ASP A 225 35.80 6.66 4.63
N ALA A 226 35.24 7.57 3.82
CA ALA A 226 33.83 7.56 3.52
C ALA A 226 33.46 6.39 2.60
N ASP A 227 32.74 5.39 3.14
CA ASP A 227 32.21 4.30 2.32
C ASP A 227 31.00 4.78 1.51
N LEU A 228 31.24 5.04 0.22
CA LEU A 228 30.21 5.40 -0.75
C LEU A 228 29.76 4.20 -1.60
N THR A 229 30.25 2.99 -1.35
CA THR A 229 29.92 1.81 -2.16
C THR A 229 28.44 1.45 -2.07
N ALA A 230 27.77 1.81 -0.98
CA ALA A 230 26.33 1.65 -0.78
C ALA A 230 25.46 2.79 -1.40
N VAL A 231 26.08 3.84 -1.93
CA VAL A 231 25.37 4.95 -2.59
C VAL A 231 25.22 4.63 -4.07
N SER A 232 24.05 4.11 -4.44
CA SER A 232 23.68 3.83 -5.82
C SER A 232 22.39 4.57 -6.13
N VAL A 233 22.52 5.77 -6.69
CA VAL A 233 21.43 6.62 -7.19
C VAL A 233 20.76 5.92 -8.38
N ALA A 234 19.90 4.96 -8.04
CA ALA A 234 19.07 4.21 -8.95
C ALA A 234 17.65 4.83 -9.01
N PRO A 235 16.90 4.60 -10.09
CA PRO A 235 15.47 4.93 -10.14
C PRO A 235 14.72 4.48 -8.88
N GLY A 236 13.96 5.39 -8.27
CA GLY A 236 13.11 5.10 -7.12
C GLY A 236 13.81 5.04 -5.77
N VAL A 237 15.12 5.26 -5.72
CA VAL A 237 15.85 5.38 -4.46
C VAL A 237 16.41 6.79 -4.35
N ALA A 238 15.78 7.62 -3.52
CA ALA A 238 16.23 8.98 -3.29
C ALA A 238 17.37 9.00 -2.27
N TYR A 239 18.51 9.59 -2.64
CA TYR A 239 19.59 9.88 -1.70
C TYR A 239 19.68 11.38 -1.46
N ARG A 240 20.08 11.78 -0.25
CA ARG A 240 20.39 13.16 0.08
C ARG A 240 21.72 13.28 0.81
N ALA A 241 22.41 14.38 0.58
CA ALA A 241 23.51 14.84 1.41
C ALA A 241 22.99 15.92 2.36
N VAL A 242 23.22 15.75 3.66
CA VAL A 242 23.04 16.76 4.69
C VAL A 242 24.43 17.31 5.04
N ILE A 243 24.65 18.56 4.68
CA ILE A 243 25.95 19.22 4.71
C ILE A 243 25.94 20.18 5.88
N PHE A 244 26.85 20.00 6.82
CA PHE A 244 27.00 20.83 8.01
C PHE A 244 28.21 21.75 7.85
N ASP A 245 28.09 22.97 8.34
CA ASP A 245 29.22 23.88 8.43
C ASP A 245 30.21 23.43 9.53
N LEU A 246 31.41 24.05 9.58
CA LEU A 246 32.42 23.69 10.60
C LEU A 246 31.95 23.96 12.03
N SER A 247 31.02 24.89 12.22
CA SER A 247 30.47 25.21 13.54
C SER A 247 29.32 24.29 13.96
N GLY A 248 28.74 23.53 13.02
CA GLY A 248 27.53 22.74 13.23
C GLY A 248 26.25 23.57 13.43
N GLN A 249 26.30 24.89 13.27
CA GLN A 249 25.15 25.78 13.44
C GLN A 249 24.23 25.80 12.23
N TYR A 250 24.77 25.54 11.04
CA TYR A 250 24.00 25.56 9.80
C TYR A 250 24.08 24.21 9.09
N SER A 251 22.96 23.80 8.51
CA SER A 251 22.91 22.65 7.62
C SER A 251 22.18 22.98 6.33
N GLU A 252 22.62 22.35 5.24
CA GLU A 252 21.97 22.39 3.94
C GLU A 252 21.69 20.96 3.48
N THR A 253 20.49 20.72 2.94
CA THR A 253 20.13 19.42 2.39
C THR A 253 20.11 19.50 0.86
N ARG A 254 20.79 18.54 0.21
CA ARG A 254 20.84 18.42 -1.26
C ARG A 254 20.48 17.00 -1.67
N LEU A 255 19.56 16.85 -2.62
CA LEU A 255 19.32 15.55 -3.25
C LEU A 255 20.49 15.20 -4.16
N LEU A 256 20.92 13.94 -4.14
CA LEU A 256 21.95 13.44 -5.05
C LEU A 256 21.30 13.07 -6.38
N ALA A 257 21.66 13.80 -7.45
CA ALA A 257 21.12 13.56 -8.80
C ALA A 257 21.93 12.52 -9.60
N ALA A 258 23.14 12.19 -9.15
CA ALA A 258 24.04 11.25 -9.78
C ALA A 258 24.84 10.47 -8.73
N ASN A 259 25.34 9.30 -9.12
CA ASN A 259 26.28 8.53 -8.30
C ASN A 259 27.52 9.37 -7.97
N PRO A 260 28.05 9.29 -6.73
CA PRO A 260 29.35 9.85 -6.41
C PRO A 260 30.44 9.29 -7.34
N ILE A 261 31.39 10.14 -7.77
CA ILE A 261 32.54 9.73 -8.57
C ILE A 261 33.76 9.71 -7.66
N GLY A 262 34.23 8.51 -7.29
CA GLY A 262 35.21 8.37 -6.22
C GLY A 262 34.63 8.91 -4.91
N GLN A 263 35.28 9.90 -4.31
CA GLN A 263 34.79 10.60 -3.11
C GLN A 263 34.11 11.94 -3.40
N ALA A 264 33.88 12.28 -4.67
CA ALA A 264 33.30 13.56 -5.06
C ALA A 264 31.76 13.50 -5.11
N LEU A 265 31.12 14.38 -4.34
CA LEU A 265 29.71 14.74 -4.47
C LEU A 265 29.57 15.97 -5.37
N ALA A 266 28.60 15.96 -6.27
CA ALA A 266 28.28 17.10 -7.14
C ALA A 266 26.88 17.64 -6.84
N PHE A 267 26.74 18.98 -6.88
CA PHE A 267 25.50 19.69 -6.57
C PHE A 267 25.16 20.70 -7.67
N THR A 268 23.87 20.84 -7.95
CA THR A 268 23.33 21.90 -8.80
C THR A 268 21.95 22.29 -8.27
N PRO A 269 21.72 23.55 -7.85
CA PRO A 269 22.66 24.68 -7.85
C PRO A 269 23.79 24.54 -6.82
N ALA A 270 24.76 25.45 -6.87
CA ALA A 270 25.85 25.56 -5.90
C ALA A 270 25.32 25.69 -4.45
N LEU A 271 26.16 25.36 -3.46
CA LEU A 271 25.83 25.57 -2.05
C LEU A 271 25.67 27.07 -1.74
N PRO A 272 24.84 27.44 -0.75
CA PRO A 272 24.71 28.83 -0.33
C PRO A 272 26.06 29.41 0.11
N SER A 273 26.29 30.71 -0.14
CA SER A 273 27.57 31.39 0.12
C SER A 273 28.06 31.33 1.57
N ARG A 274 27.18 31.01 2.53
CA ARG A 274 27.56 30.75 3.94
C ARG A 274 28.54 29.58 4.10
N PHE A 275 28.60 28.67 3.12
CA PHE A 275 29.53 27.55 3.09
C PHE A 275 30.86 27.91 2.39
N ASP A 276 30.95 29.08 1.72
CA ASP A 276 32.13 29.47 0.95
C ASP A 276 33.31 29.89 1.83
N THR A 277 33.07 30.61 2.93
CA THR A 277 34.15 31.16 3.78
C THR A 277 33.91 30.86 5.24
N SER A 278 34.86 30.21 5.92
CA SER A 278 34.75 29.99 7.37
C SER A 278 35.04 31.28 8.15
N PRO A 279 34.59 31.37 9.42
CA PRO A 279 34.88 32.51 10.28
C PRO A 279 36.38 32.78 10.47
N THR A 280 37.25 31.78 10.26
CA THR A 280 38.70 31.92 10.39
C THR A 280 39.40 32.34 9.08
N GLY A 281 38.64 32.60 8.01
CA GLY A 281 39.19 32.95 6.70
C GLY A 281 39.74 31.74 5.91
N VAL A 282 39.63 30.54 6.46
CA VAL A 282 39.96 29.29 5.78
C VAL A 282 38.73 28.86 4.98
N SER A 283 38.81 28.94 3.65
CA SER A 283 37.77 28.45 2.76
C SER A 283 38.01 26.97 2.45
N PRO A 284 36.96 26.12 2.43
CA PRO A 284 35.52 26.42 2.67
C PRO A 284 34.99 26.07 4.07
N ASN A 285 33.82 26.63 4.42
CA ASN A 285 33.14 26.42 5.71
C ASN A 285 32.26 25.15 5.71
N VAL A 286 32.81 24.01 5.33
CA VAL A 286 32.10 22.72 5.38
C VAL A 286 32.84 21.81 6.34
N GLY A 287 32.17 21.36 7.39
CA GLY A 287 32.75 20.42 8.34
C GLY A 287 32.41 18.99 7.97
N LYS A 288 31.12 18.67 8.07
CA LYS A 288 30.63 17.30 8.05
C LYS A 288 29.58 17.10 6.96
N VAL A 289 29.64 15.96 6.28
CA VAL A 289 28.61 15.54 5.33
C VAL A 289 28.03 14.20 5.78
N ARG A 290 26.69 14.14 5.87
CA ARG A 290 25.95 12.89 6.04
C ARG A 290 25.27 12.54 4.73
N ILE A 291 25.41 11.31 4.29
CA ILE A 291 24.64 10.79 3.17
C ILE A 291 23.59 9.86 3.72
N GLU A 292 22.35 10.14 3.35
CA GLU A 292 21.19 9.40 3.80
C GLU A 292 20.41 8.91 2.59
N VAL A 293 19.82 7.73 2.70
CA VAL A 293 18.89 7.18 1.72
C VAL A 293 17.47 7.30 2.26
N LEU A 294 16.51 7.65 1.41
CA LEU A 294 15.10 7.66 1.76
C LEU A 294 14.70 6.22 2.12
N ASP A 295 14.24 6.02 3.35
CA ASP A 295 13.70 4.74 3.80
C ASP A 295 12.19 4.82 3.64
N GLU A 296 11.69 4.36 2.50
CA GLU A 296 10.25 4.34 2.17
C GLU A 296 9.52 3.33 3.06
N VAL A 297 9.21 3.77 4.28
CA VAL A 297 8.53 2.93 5.26
C VAL A 297 7.03 2.94 5.08
N TYR A 298 6.46 4.04 4.59
CA TYR A 298 5.05 4.09 4.23
C TYR A 298 4.88 4.50 2.78
N THR A 299 4.02 3.79 2.07
CA THR A 299 3.54 4.16 0.74
C THR A 299 2.03 4.10 0.70
N TRP A 300 1.42 4.65 -0.35
CA TRP A 300 -0.04 4.62 -0.49
C TRP A 300 -0.45 4.23 -1.91
N ALA A 301 -1.68 3.72 -2.02
CA ALA A 301 -2.42 3.58 -3.27
C ALA A 301 -3.87 3.99 -3.02
N MET A 302 -4.64 4.15 -4.07
CA MET A 302 -6.06 4.48 -4.02
C MET A 302 -6.84 3.48 -4.85
N SER A 303 -7.98 3.01 -4.34
CA SER A 303 -9.02 2.43 -5.20
C SER A 303 -10.07 3.48 -5.47
N VAL A 304 -10.30 3.77 -6.74
CA VAL A 304 -11.26 4.79 -7.19
C VAL A 304 -12.43 4.09 -7.85
N ARG A 305 -13.64 4.40 -7.38
CA ARG A 305 -14.90 3.85 -7.88
C ARG A 305 -15.74 5.01 -8.39
N LYS A 306 -15.81 5.18 -9.71
CA LYS A 306 -16.56 6.28 -10.35
C LYS A 306 -17.92 5.76 -10.85
N ARG A 307 -19.00 6.30 -10.31
CA ARG A 307 -20.36 6.06 -10.85
C ARG A 307 -20.68 7.10 -11.92
N ALA A 308 -21.65 6.82 -12.78
CA ALA A 308 -21.93 7.63 -13.96
C ALA A 308 -22.27 9.10 -13.66
N SER A 309 -22.82 9.39 -12.50
CA SER A 309 -23.33 10.71 -12.09
C SER A 309 -23.04 11.08 -10.63
N GLU A 310 -22.31 10.25 -9.88
CA GLU A 310 -21.98 10.52 -8.48
C GLU A 310 -20.48 10.84 -8.33
N PRO A 311 -20.09 11.56 -7.27
CA PRO A 311 -18.69 11.72 -6.89
C PRO A 311 -17.95 10.38 -6.87
N ALA A 312 -16.66 10.42 -7.18
CA ALA A 312 -15.82 9.24 -7.09
C ALA A 312 -15.71 8.81 -5.62
N ASN A 313 -16.01 7.54 -5.34
CA ASN A 313 -15.73 6.97 -4.02
C ASN A 313 -14.30 6.47 -4.02
N VAL A 314 -13.47 6.99 -3.12
CA VAL A 314 -12.04 6.67 -3.09
C VAL A 314 -11.67 6.07 -1.75
N ASP A 315 -10.93 4.97 -1.74
CA ASP A 315 -10.28 4.48 -0.53
C ASP A 315 -8.76 4.65 -0.65
N VAL A 316 -8.14 5.36 0.29
CA VAL A 316 -6.68 5.47 0.40
C VAL A 316 -6.16 4.31 1.23
N VAL A 317 -5.29 3.53 0.63
CA VAL A 317 -4.69 2.32 1.19
C VAL A 317 -3.26 2.65 1.55
N VAL A 318 -2.90 2.51 2.82
CA VAL A 318 -1.54 2.78 3.29
C VAL A 318 -0.81 1.47 3.56
N PHE A 319 0.36 1.34 2.96
CA PHE A 319 1.25 0.18 3.08
C PHE A 319 2.45 0.53 3.96
N PHE A 320 2.92 -0.44 4.75
CA PHE A 320 4.17 -0.37 5.50
C PHE A 320 5.22 -1.27 4.86
N LYS A 321 6.35 -0.68 4.44
CA LYS A 321 7.42 -1.36 3.70
C LYS A 321 6.84 -2.21 2.58
N ARG A 322 6.10 -1.57 1.67
CA ARG A 322 5.45 -2.26 0.55
C ARG A 322 6.49 -2.99 -0.26
N SER A 323 6.24 -4.28 -0.50
CA SER A 323 7.05 -5.09 -1.39
C SER A 323 6.39 -5.12 -2.76
N PHE A 324 7.18 -4.85 -3.81
CA PHE A 324 6.76 -4.90 -5.21
C PHE A 324 7.15 -6.22 -5.89
N LYS A 325 7.45 -7.25 -5.10
CA LYS A 325 7.67 -8.57 -5.66
C LYS A 325 6.36 -9.08 -6.30
N PRO A 326 6.40 -9.75 -7.46
CA PRO A 326 5.19 -10.21 -8.16
C PRO A 326 4.23 -11.02 -7.28
N GLU A 327 4.76 -11.84 -6.37
CA GLU A 327 3.97 -12.66 -5.44
C GLU A 327 3.11 -11.85 -4.45
N HIS A 328 3.47 -10.58 -4.17
CA HIS A 328 2.70 -9.70 -3.28
C HIS A 328 1.76 -8.75 -4.04
N GLU A 329 1.77 -8.82 -5.38
CA GLU A 329 0.89 -8.06 -6.27
C GLU A 329 -0.05 -8.98 -7.06
N TYR A 330 -0.19 -10.22 -6.59
CA TYR A 330 -1.01 -11.26 -7.21
C TYR A 330 -2.49 -11.05 -6.89
N VAL A 331 -3.35 -11.33 -7.87
CA VAL A 331 -4.80 -11.35 -7.70
C VAL A 331 -5.27 -12.80 -7.63
N TYR A 332 -5.77 -13.21 -6.48
CA TYR A 332 -6.21 -14.58 -6.24
C TYR A 332 -7.67 -14.75 -6.68
N PRO A 333 -8.03 -15.85 -7.37
CA PRO A 333 -9.43 -16.19 -7.61
C PRO A 333 -10.21 -16.28 -6.29
N ALA A 334 -11.31 -15.55 -6.20
CA ALA A 334 -12.17 -15.58 -5.02
C ALA A 334 -13.62 -15.27 -5.38
N ALA A 335 -14.55 -16.00 -4.75
CA ALA A 335 -15.97 -15.76 -4.90
C ALA A 335 -16.48 -14.88 -3.74
N LEU A 336 -16.66 -13.60 -4.00
CA LEU A 336 -17.39 -12.68 -3.14
C LEU A 336 -18.85 -12.66 -3.58
N ARG A 337 -19.71 -13.23 -2.74
CA ARG A 337 -21.18 -13.21 -2.89
C ARG A 337 -21.78 -12.40 -1.74
N ARG A 338 -22.74 -11.53 -2.03
CA ARG A 338 -23.45 -10.70 -1.05
C ARG A 338 -24.28 -11.53 -0.09
N TYR A 339 -24.87 -12.61 -0.59
CA TYR A 339 -25.74 -13.47 0.18
C TYR A 339 -25.31 -14.94 0.03
N THR A 340 -25.48 -15.68 1.11
CA THR A 340 -25.44 -17.14 1.11
C THR A 340 -26.88 -17.61 1.09
N LEU A 341 -27.20 -18.47 0.12
CA LEU A 341 -28.54 -19.04 0.01
C LEU A 341 -28.91 -19.83 1.26
N GLY A 342 -30.22 -19.95 1.49
CA GLY A 342 -30.82 -20.75 2.52
C GLY A 342 -30.40 -22.23 2.53
N LEU A 343 -30.98 -22.99 3.46
CA LEU A 343 -30.72 -24.44 3.55
C LEU A 343 -31.23 -25.21 2.32
N ASP A 344 -32.21 -24.64 1.62
CA ASP A 344 -32.78 -25.16 0.38
C ASP A 344 -31.88 -24.91 -0.85
N GLY A 345 -30.94 -23.97 -0.75
CA GLY A 345 -30.09 -23.56 -1.86
C GLY A 345 -30.85 -22.85 -2.98
N GLN A 346 -32.03 -22.26 -2.68
CA GLN A 346 -32.83 -21.48 -3.63
C GLN A 346 -32.79 -19.98 -3.27
N PRO A 347 -32.89 -19.05 -4.24
CA PRO A 347 -33.13 -17.63 -3.95
C PRO A 347 -34.45 -17.41 -3.20
N GLY A 348 -34.49 -16.49 -2.25
CA GLY A 348 -35.76 -16.13 -1.60
C GLY A 348 -36.18 -17.12 -0.51
N VAL A 349 -37.48 -17.32 -0.32
CA VAL A 349 -38.04 -18.45 0.44
C VAL A 349 -38.48 -19.53 -0.54
N ALA A 350 -37.94 -20.74 -0.43
CA ALA A 350 -38.33 -21.85 -1.32
C ALA A 350 -39.84 -21.98 -1.49
N GLY A 351 -40.27 -21.96 -2.75
CA GLY A 351 -41.68 -22.15 -3.09
C GLY A 351 -42.52 -20.87 -3.01
N VAL A 352 -41.91 -19.70 -2.76
CA VAL A 352 -42.60 -18.43 -2.58
C VAL A 352 -42.03 -17.36 -3.51
N ASN A 353 -42.86 -16.86 -4.43
CA ASN A 353 -42.53 -15.65 -5.19
C ASN A 353 -42.63 -14.43 -4.25
N ASP A 354 -41.50 -14.06 -3.67
CA ASP A 354 -41.39 -13.07 -2.60
C ASP A 354 -41.55 -11.64 -3.13
N ASN A 355 -41.11 -11.38 -4.36
CA ASN A 355 -41.19 -10.04 -4.95
C ASN A 355 -42.50 -9.78 -5.73
N ASN A 356 -43.37 -10.79 -5.80
CA ASN A 356 -44.67 -10.85 -6.46
C ASN A 356 -44.64 -10.43 -7.95
N ASN A 357 -43.51 -10.63 -8.63
CA ASN A 357 -43.32 -10.22 -10.02
C ASN A 357 -43.90 -11.23 -11.01
N PHE A 358 -45.21 -11.23 -11.20
CA PHE A 358 -45.84 -12.15 -12.17
C PHE A 358 -45.38 -11.87 -13.61
N ASN A 359 -44.33 -12.57 -14.05
CA ASN A 359 -43.92 -12.74 -15.43
C ASN A 359 -44.92 -13.68 -16.11
N SER A 360 -46.01 -13.09 -16.61
CA SER A 360 -47.09 -13.77 -17.34
C SER A 360 -47.91 -14.78 -16.51
N ALA A 361 -49.18 -14.92 -16.84
CA ALA A 361 -50.16 -15.70 -16.07
C ALA A 361 -49.89 -17.23 -15.97
N ASN A 362 -48.80 -17.74 -16.55
CA ASN A 362 -48.58 -19.18 -16.75
C ASN A 362 -47.25 -19.73 -16.23
N ASN A 363 -46.39 -18.92 -15.60
CA ASN A 363 -45.18 -19.42 -14.96
C ASN A 363 -44.81 -18.48 -13.80
N PRO A 364 -45.33 -18.68 -12.58
CA PRO A 364 -44.76 -17.99 -11.43
C PRO A 364 -43.30 -18.44 -11.37
N LEU A 365 -42.36 -17.53 -11.62
CA LEU A 365 -40.97 -17.75 -11.25
C LEU A 365 -40.99 -17.73 -9.73
N ILE A 366 -41.03 -18.92 -9.14
CA ILE A 366 -41.29 -19.08 -7.71
C ILE A 366 -40.02 -18.79 -6.89
N ASP A 367 -38.83 -18.99 -7.46
CA ASP A 367 -37.55 -18.72 -6.81
C ASP A 367 -36.59 -18.13 -7.86
N GLU A 368 -36.49 -16.79 -7.95
CA GLU A 368 -35.66 -16.09 -8.95
C GLU A 368 -34.53 -15.25 -8.34
N VAL A 369 -33.48 -14.97 -9.13
CA VAL A 369 -32.26 -14.26 -8.66
C VAL A 369 -32.58 -12.89 -8.03
N ALA A 370 -33.64 -12.23 -8.48
CA ALA A 370 -34.07 -10.95 -7.93
C ALA A 370 -34.61 -11.05 -6.49
N GLU A 371 -34.89 -12.25 -6.00
CA GLU A 371 -35.35 -12.54 -4.63
C GLU A 371 -34.21 -12.79 -3.66
N ILE A 372 -32.96 -12.90 -4.14
CA ILE A 372 -31.79 -13.07 -3.28
C ILE A 372 -31.69 -11.87 -2.31
N GLY A 373 -31.81 -12.17 -1.02
CA GLY A 373 -31.79 -11.17 0.05
C GLY A 373 -33.06 -10.31 0.13
N TYR A 374 -34.18 -10.77 -0.43
CA TYR A 374 -35.47 -10.12 -0.29
C TYR A 374 -35.92 -10.06 1.18
N VAL A 375 -36.74 -9.07 1.53
CA VAL A 375 -37.22 -8.92 2.90
C VAL A 375 -38.15 -10.09 3.23
N GLY A 376 -37.69 -10.99 4.09
CA GLY A 376 -38.42 -12.20 4.46
C GLY A 376 -37.83 -13.49 3.88
N SER A 377 -36.82 -13.39 3.00
CA SER A 377 -36.06 -14.55 2.54
C SER A 377 -35.24 -15.18 3.66
N ASP A 378 -34.87 -16.45 3.49
CA ASP A 378 -33.96 -17.14 4.40
C ASP A 378 -32.48 -16.95 4.03
N ASP A 379 -32.20 -16.19 2.96
CA ASP A 379 -30.87 -15.77 2.55
C ASP A 379 -30.18 -14.94 3.63
N LEU A 380 -28.92 -15.26 3.89
CA LEU A 380 -28.13 -14.55 4.89
C LEU A 380 -27.07 -13.67 4.22
N PRO A 381 -26.95 -12.39 4.63
CA PRO A 381 -25.82 -11.55 4.24
C PRO A 381 -24.51 -12.25 4.55
N ASN A 382 -23.65 -12.36 3.54
CA ASN A 382 -22.44 -13.15 3.62
C ASN A 382 -21.23 -12.26 4.00
N THR A 383 -20.44 -12.78 4.92
CA THR A 383 -19.15 -12.19 5.34
C THR A 383 -17.97 -13.11 5.03
N VAL A 384 -18.20 -14.30 4.48
CA VAL A 384 -17.16 -15.31 4.25
C VAL A 384 -16.80 -15.32 2.77
N VAL A 385 -15.51 -15.20 2.49
CA VAL A 385 -14.95 -15.37 1.15
C VAL A 385 -13.99 -16.54 1.14
N THR A 386 -14.20 -17.47 0.21
CA THR A 386 -13.25 -18.55 -0.06
C THR A 386 -12.27 -18.09 -1.12
N VAL A 387 -10.99 -18.11 -0.79
CA VAL A 387 -9.89 -17.77 -1.70
C VAL A 387 -9.24 -19.06 -2.17
N ASP A 388 -9.13 -19.19 -3.49
CA ASP A 388 -8.42 -20.31 -4.12
C ASP A 388 -7.05 -19.84 -4.60
N PHE A 389 -6.02 -20.57 -4.19
CA PHE A 389 -4.63 -20.36 -4.60
C PHE A 389 -4.00 -21.68 -5.05
N SER A 390 -4.81 -22.65 -5.48
CA SER A 390 -4.39 -23.90 -6.12
C SER A 390 -3.61 -23.69 -7.42
N SER A 391 -3.87 -22.59 -8.12
CA SER A 391 -3.26 -22.25 -9.41
C SER A 391 -1.99 -21.39 -9.28
N LEU A 392 -1.36 -21.35 -8.10
CA LEU A 392 -0.14 -20.56 -7.92
C LEU A 392 1.02 -21.10 -8.76
N PRO A 393 1.87 -20.21 -9.33
CA PRO A 393 3.09 -20.63 -10.01
C PRO A 393 3.96 -21.51 -9.11
N ALA A 394 4.64 -22.50 -9.70
CA ALA A 394 5.55 -23.35 -8.97
C ALA A 394 6.62 -22.51 -8.26
N GLY A 395 6.69 -22.62 -6.92
CA GLY A 395 7.61 -21.86 -6.09
C GLY A 395 7.09 -20.51 -5.58
N ALA A 396 5.85 -20.13 -5.89
CA ALA A 396 5.20 -19.00 -5.23
C ALA A 396 4.84 -19.36 -3.78
N ASP A 397 5.11 -18.44 -2.86
CA ASP A 397 4.76 -18.62 -1.45
C ASP A 397 3.24 -18.59 -1.27
N THR A 398 2.71 -19.47 -0.40
CA THR A 398 1.31 -19.42 0.02
C THR A 398 1.01 -18.06 0.66
N PRO A 399 -0.10 -17.38 0.30
CA PRO A 399 -0.45 -16.11 0.90
C PRO A 399 -0.59 -16.21 2.42
N ALA A 400 0.21 -15.42 3.14
CA ALA A 400 0.24 -15.38 4.59
C ALA A 400 -0.88 -14.49 5.15
N PHE A 401 -2.14 -14.86 4.93
CA PHE A 401 -3.30 -14.16 5.48
C PHE A 401 -3.19 -14.05 7.01
N ARG A 402 -3.60 -12.90 7.55
CA ARG A 402 -3.59 -12.65 8.99
C ARG A 402 -4.85 -11.93 9.45
N ARG A 403 -5.31 -12.27 10.66
CA ARG A 403 -6.36 -11.52 11.34
C ARG A 403 -5.98 -10.05 11.47
N GLY A 404 -6.92 -9.17 11.19
CA GLY A 404 -6.75 -7.72 11.16
C GLY A 404 -6.09 -7.18 9.90
N GLY A 405 -5.62 -8.03 8.98
CA GLY A 405 -5.15 -7.64 7.66
C GLY A 405 -6.29 -7.21 6.73
N TYR A 406 -5.96 -6.76 5.53
CA TYR A 406 -6.93 -6.27 4.55
C TYR A 406 -6.85 -7.07 3.26
N VAL A 407 -8.00 -7.20 2.59
CA VAL A 407 -8.13 -7.77 1.26
C VAL A 407 -8.96 -6.83 0.40
N CYS A 408 -8.71 -6.84 -0.90
CA CYS A 408 -9.42 -6.00 -1.85
C CYS A 408 -10.13 -6.83 -2.89
N ASP A 409 -11.42 -6.60 -3.05
CA ASP A 409 -12.20 -7.06 -4.20
C ASP A 409 -11.78 -6.25 -5.42
N THR A 410 -11.05 -6.87 -6.35
CA THR A 410 -10.48 -6.16 -7.50
C THR A 410 -11.53 -5.74 -8.51
N LYS A 411 -12.66 -6.45 -8.60
CA LYS A 411 -13.75 -6.14 -9.53
C LYS A 411 -14.54 -4.92 -9.06
N ASN A 412 -14.82 -4.85 -7.74
CA ASN A 412 -15.60 -3.74 -7.17
C ASN A 412 -14.73 -2.62 -6.57
N GLY A 413 -13.43 -2.85 -6.40
CA GLY A 413 -12.48 -1.90 -5.79
C GLY A 413 -12.73 -1.68 -4.32
N LEU A 414 -13.36 -2.63 -3.63
CA LEU A 414 -13.77 -2.52 -2.23
C LEU A 414 -12.78 -3.21 -1.32
N TRP A 415 -12.46 -2.57 -0.20
CA TRP A 415 -11.58 -3.13 0.82
C TRP A 415 -12.35 -3.70 1.99
N TYR A 416 -11.90 -4.84 2.49
CA TYR A 416 -12.45 -5.55 3.63
C TYR A 416 -11.34 -5.90 4.61
N ARG A 417 -11.63 -5.88 5.91
CA ARG A 417 -10.70 -6.30 6.96
C ARG A 417 -10.99 -7.75 7.36
N ILE A 418 -9.95 -8.57 7.45
CA ILE A 418 -10.06 -9.97 7.86
C ILE A 418 -10.31 -10.02 9.37
N GLN A 419 -11.48 -10.49 9.80
CA GLN A 419 -11.81 -10.74 11.20
C GLN A 419 -11.35 -12.09 11.69
N ASN A 420 -11.47 -13.13 10.85
CA ASN A 420 -11.09 -14.48 11.19
C ASN A 420 -10.65 -15.27 9.95
N ILE A 421 -9.87 -16.33 10.17
CA ILE A 421 -9.41 -17.25 9.12
C ILE A 421 -9.91 -18.64 9.50
N GLN A 422 -10.61 -19.30 8.59
CA GLN A 422 -11.26 -20.60 8.77
C GLN A 422 -10.89 -21.54 7.64
N ASN A 423 -11.04 -22.85 7.88
CA ASN A 423 -10.90 -23.92 6.88
C ASN A 423 -9.65 -23.81 5.99
N ALA A 424 -8.53 -23.33 6.55
CA ALA A 424 -7.30 -23.15 5.79
C ALA A 424 -6.73 -24.51 5.37
N THR A 425 -6.62 -24.72 4.07
CA THR A 425 -5.95 -25.88 3.45
C THR A 425 -4.66 -25.43 2.77
N THR A 426 -4.00 -26.34 2.05
CA THR A 426 -2.81 -26.01 1.25
C THR A 426 -3.13 -25.24 -0.02
N THR A 427 -4.39 -25.15 -0.42
CA THR A 427 -4.81 -24.54 -1.70
C THR A 427 -5.98 -23.57 -1.55
N THR A 428 -6.69 -23.59 -0.42
CA THR A 428 -7.86 -22.76 -0.19
C THR A 428 -7.89 -22.22 1.23
N VAL A 429 -8.59 -21.10 1.44
CA VAL A 429 -8.85 -20.55 2.77
C VAL A 429 -10.16 -19.78 2.80
N ASP A 430 -10.88 -19.89 3.92
CA ASP A 430 -12.08 -19.08 4.17
C ASP A 430 -11.70 -17.88 5.04
N LEU A 431 -11.97 -16.67 4.55
CA LEU A 431 -11.75 -15.43 5.27
C LEU A 431 -13.08 -14.87 5.72
N VAL A 432 -13.25 -14.70 7.03
CA VAL A 432 -14.39 -13.97 7.61
C VAL A 432 -14.04 -12.49 7.62
N LEU A 433 -14.83 -11.69 6.93
CA LEU A 433 -14.65 -10.25 6.74
C LEU A 433 -15.36 -9.44 7.84
N ASP A 434 -14.99 -8.17 7.97
CA ASP A 434 -15.52 -7.24 8.99
C ASP A 434 -16.88 -6.65 8.66
N LYS A 435 -17.24 -6.61 7.38
CA LYS A 435 -18.51 -6.14 6.85
C LYS A 435 -19.07 -7.15 5.87
N PHE A 436 -20.39 -7.10 5.67
CA PHE A 436 -21.03 -7.86 4.61
C PHE A 436 -20.45 -7.46 3.25
N ILE A 437 -20.34 -8.46 2.38
CA ILE A 437 -19.95 -8.25 0.99
C ILE A 437 -20.98 -7.31 0.36
N GLN A 438 -20.51 -6.18 -0.18
CA GLN A 438 -21.41 -5.11 -0.63
C GLN A 438 -21.87 -5.30 -2.07
N ARG A 439 -21.10 -6.04 -2.87
CA ARG A 439 -21.33 -6.32 -4.29
C ARG A 439 -20.76 -7.69 -4.63
N ASP A 440 -21.48 -8.39 -5.49
CA ASP A 440 -21.00 -9.66 -6.03
C ASP A 440 -19.81 -9.41 -6.94
N ASN A 441 -18.84 -10.31 -6.93
CA ASN A 441 -17.70 -10.27 -7.85
C ASN A 441 -17.72 -11.42 -8.86
N THR A 442 -18.59 -12.41 -8.70
CA THR A 442 -18.75 -13.53 -9.64
C THR A 442 -19.69 -13.16 -10.76
N GLU A 443 -19.45 -13.70 -11.95
CA GLU A 443 -20.51 -13.85 -12.94
C GLU A 443 -21.49 -14.92 -12.46
N ASP A 444 -22.75 -14.85 -12.91
CA ASP A 444 -23.85 -15.61 -12.33
C ASP A 444 -23.54 -17.11 -12.30
N LEU A 445 -23.71 -17.72 -11.12
CA LEU A 445 -23.52 -19.16 -10.92
C LEU A 445 -24.80 -19.94 -11.15
N PHE A 446 -25.94 -19.25 -11.19
CA PHE A 446 -27.21 -19.89 -11.31
C PHE A 446 -27.72 -19.71 -12.73
N ASN A 447 -27.45 -20.73 -13.55
CA ASN A 447 -27.97 -20.81 -14.91
C ASN A 447 -29.51 -21.00 -14.87
N PHE A 448 -30.25 -19.93 -14.58
CA PHE A 448 -31.71 -19.91 -14.51
C PHE A 448 -32.36 -19.58 -15.87
N GLY A 449 -31.58 -19.51 -16.95
CA GLY A 449 -32.10 -19.47 -18.32
C GLY A 449 -32.76 -18.16 -18.75
N THR A 450 -32.59 -17.08 -17.97
CA THR A 450 -33.02 -15.73 -18.37
C THR A 450 -31.85 -14.77 -18.35
N VAL A 451 -31.61 -14.14 -19.50
CA VAL A 451 -30.58 -13.14 -19.79
C VAL A 451 -30.73 -11.96 -18.82
N ASP A 452 -29.92 -11.92 -17.76
CA ASP A 452 -29.79 -10.77 -16.88
C ASP A 452 -28.35 -10.24 -16.85
N ALA A 453 -28.14 -9.11 -16.17
CA ALA A 453 -26.91 -8.32 -16.26
C ALA A 453 -25.66 -8.97 -15.63
N GLY A 454 -25.75 -10.23 -15.17
CA GLY A 454 -24.64 -11.04 -14.67
C GLY A 454 -24.40 -12.34 -15.44
N GLU A 455 -25.18 -12.63 -16.50
CA GLU A 455 -24.99 -13.77 -17.40
C GLU A 455 -23.56 -13.80 -17.90
N ASP A 456 -22.94 -15.01 -17.92
CA ASP A 456 -21.66 -15.33 -18.56
C ASP A 456 -21.47 -14.45 -19.80
N VAL A 457 -20.73 -13.36 -19.60
CA VAL A 457 -20.87 -12.17 -20.45
C VAL A 457 -20.30 -12.49 -21.83
N ASN A 458 -19.40 -13.46 -21.87
CA ASN A 458 -18.76 -14.01 -23.04
C ASN A 458 -19.36 -15.35 -23.50
N ASN A 459 -20.34 -15.91 -22.80
CA ASN A 459 -21.06 -17.14 -23.12
C ASN A 459 -20.10 -18.33 -23.38
N ASP A 460 -19.03 -18.43 -22.58
CA ASP A 460 -18.00 -19.46 -22.72
C ASP A 460 -18.24 -20.72 -21.86
N GLY A 461 -19.29 -20.70 -21.04
CA GLY A 461 -19.67 -21.75 -20.10
C GLY A 461 -18.77 -21.83 -18.87
N ILE A 462 -17.91 -20.84 -18.63
CA ILE A 462 -16.96 -20.78 -17.52
C ILE A 462 -17.38 -19.66 -16.58
N VAL A 463 -17.68 -20.01 -15.32
CA VAL A 463 -17.93 -19.01 -14.28
C VAL A 463 -16.65 -18.20 -14.06
N GLN A 464 -16.66 -16.94 -14.49
CA GLN A 464 -15.58 -16.02 -14.19
C GLN A 464 -15.66 -15.62 -12.71
N LEU A 465 -14.74 -16.18 -11.93
CA LEU A 465 -14.53 -15.74 -10.55
C LEU A 465 -13.87 -14.36 -10.56
N GLY A 466 -14.37 -13.46 -9.71
CA GLY A 466 -13.67 -12.21 -9.48
C GLY A 466 -12.32 -12.44 -8.78
N GLY A 467 -11.56 -11.36 -8.65
CA GLY A 467 -10.26 -11.38 -8.00
C GLY A 467 -10.29 -10.82 -6.58
N LEU A 468 -9.46 -11.41 -5.72
CA LEU A 468 -9.09 -10.86 -4.43
C LEU A 468 -7.61 -10.49 -4.44
N TYR A 469 -7.32 -9.21 -4.34
CA TYR A 469 -5.98 -8.71 -4.13
C TYR A 469 -5.64 -8.73 -2.64
N TRP A 470 -4.45 -9.23 -2.31
CA TRP A 470 -3.94 -9.24 -0.96
C TRP A 470 -2.49 -8.78 -0.93
N ASN A 471 -2.17 -7.90 0.02
CA ASN A 471 -0.79 -7.50 0.28
C ASN A 471 -0.54 -7.44 1.80
N PRO A 472 0.49 -8.15 2.32
CA PRO A 472 0.79 -8.20 3.74
C PRO A 472 1.25 -6.86 4.32
N SER A 473 1.62 -5.89 3.47
CA SER A 473 2.07 -4.58 3.91
C SER A 473 0.92 -3.62 4.19
N VAL A 474 -0.34 -3.91 3.85
CA VAL A 474 -1.46 -2.99 4.14
C VAL A 474 -1.63 -2.83 5.65
N VAL A 475 -1.52 -1.59 6.12
CA VAL A 475 -1.68 -1.21 7.53
C VAL A 475 -3.08 -0.70 7.79
N ASN A 476 -3.58 0.17 6.92
CA ASN A 476 -4.87 0.79 7.09
C ASN A 476 -5.49 1.18 5.75
N VAL A 477 -6.81 1.23 5.73
CA VAL A 477 -7.59 1.71 4.59
C VAL A 477 -8.50 2.82 5.08
N PHE A 478 -8.42 3.97 4.43
CA PHE A 478 -9.16 5.16 4.79
C PHE A 478 -10.16 5.49 3.68
N PRO A 479 -11.47 5.41 3.93
CA PRO A 479 -12.44 5.95 2.99
C PRO A 479 -12.27 7.46 2.93
N LEU A 480 -12.07 7.98 1.72
CA LEU A 480 -12.16 9.40 1.43
C LEU A 480 -13.60 9.75 1.10
N GLU A 481 -14.24 10.45 2.02
CA GLU A 481 -15.39 11.27 1.68
C GLU A 481 -14.85 12.47 0.92
N ILE A 482 -14.86 12.40 -0.42
CA ILE A 482 -14.58 13.58 -1.24
C ILE A 482 -15.66 14.61 -0.92
N LYS A 483 -15.26 15.68 -0.24
CA LYS A 483 -16.11 16.85 -0.08
C LYS A 483 -16.20 17.49 -1.46
N GLU A 484 -17.41 17.57 -2.00
CA GLU A 484 -17.62 18.40 -3.19
C GLU A 484 -17.12 19.83 -2.87
N PRO A 485 -16.33 20.45 -3.77
CA PRO A 485 -15.78 21.79 -3.57
C PRO A 485 -16.86 22.88 -3.47
#